data_AF-A0A8T7GEH6-F1
#
_entry.id   AF-A0A8T7GEH6-F1
#
_cell.length_a   1.000
_cell.length_b   1.000
_cell.length_c   1.000
_cell.angle_alpha   90.00
_cell.angle_beta   90.00
_cell.angle_gamma   90.00
#
_symmetry.space_group_name_H-M   'P 1'
#
loop_
_entity.id
_entity.type
_entity.pdbx_description
1 polymer ?
#
loop_
_entity_poly.entity_id
_entity_poly.type
_entity_poly.pdbx_seq_one_letter_code
_entity_poly.pdbx_strand_id
1 'polypeptide(L)'
;MSKFGFLPSGGGIPFEAHLEKLDEPTKAALLELRRFVMSLGSNVIEEVRPHRIVYAKTMTFRTFLDVEPAVDHLVVELRSDRENPPARTAIKTRQDVEEMKNAISEAFAKIR
;
A
#
# COMPACT_ATOMS: atom_id res chain seq x y z
N MET A 1 -1.97 -30.50 -23.64
CA MET A 1 -2.64 -29.64 -22.64
C MET A 1 -1.58 -29.08 -21.70
N SER A 2 -1.23 -27.81 -21.85
CA SER A 2 -0.16 -27.18 -21.08
C SER A 2 -0.57 -27.04 -19.62
N LYS A 3 0.12 -27.78 -18.72
CA LYS A 3 0.14 -27.49 -17.29
C LYS A 3 0.95 -26.21 -17.08
N PHE A 4 0.29 -25.06 -17.14
CA PHE A 4 0.79 -23.89 -16.42
C PHE A 4 0.53 -24.14 -14.93
N GLY A 5 1.46 -24.88 -14.32
CA GLY A 5 1.56 -24.93 -12.87
C GLY A 5 1.94 -23.53 -12.41
N PHE A 6 1.01 -22.85 -11.75
CA PHE A 6 1.31 -21.69 -10.92
C PHE A 6 2.42 -22.12 -9.95
N LEU A 7 3.61 -21.54 -10.10
CA LEU A 7 4.66 -21.67 -9.11
C LEU A 7 4.13 -21.09 -7.79
N PRO A 8 4.31 -21.77 -6.64
CA PRO A 8 4.11 -21.11 -5.37
C PRO A 8 5.21 -20.05 -5.24
N SER A 9 4.87 -18.76 -5.24
CA SER A 9 5.84 -17.68 -4.93
C SER A 9 6.16 -17.66 -3.42
N GLY A 10 6.61 -18.78 -2.89
CA GLY A 10 7.01 -18.92 -1.49
C GLY A 10 8.42 -18.39 -1.28
N GLY A 11 8.55 -17.08 -1.09
CA GLY A 11 9.82 -16.43 -0.77
C GLY A 11 9.75 -14.92 -0.50
N GLY A 12 8.54 -14.34 -0.47
CA GLY A 12 8.34 -12.95 -0.07
C GLY A 12 8.44 -12.78 1.45
N ILE A 13 8.83 -11.59 1.90
CA ILE A 13 8.77 -11.26 3.33
C ILE A 13 7.30 -11.11 3.76
N PRO A 14 6.93 -11.53 4.98
CA PRO A 14 5.60 -11.27 5.51
C PRO A 14 5.42 -9.78 5.80
N PHE A 15 4.18 -9.29 5.76
CA PHE A 15 3.87 -7.90 6.13
C PHE A 15 4.39 -7.54 7.52
N GLU A 16 4.27 -8.48 8.45
CA GLU A 16 4.63 -8.32 9.86
C GLU A 16 6.11 -7.99 10.05
N ALA A 17 6.98 -8.42 9.12
CA ALA A 17 8.41 -8.08 9.15
C ALA A 17 8.65 -6.56 9.05
N HIS A 18 7.74 -5.81 8.41
CA HIS A 18 7.84 -4.36 8.34
C HIS A 18 7.55 -3.68 9.69
N LEU A 19 6.86 -4.33 10.62
CA LEU A 19 6.50 -3.75 11.91
C LEU A 19 7.68 -3.75 12.89
N GLU A 20 8.61 -4.69 12.76
CA GLU A 20 9.65 -4.96 13.77
C GLU A 20 10.53 -3.75 14.11
N LYS A 21 10.75 -2.85 13.15
CA LYS A 21 11.68 -1.72 13.26
C LYS A 21 11.01 -0.36 13.41
N LEU A 22 9.68 -0.34 13.46
CA LEU A 22 8.89 0.89 13.56
C LEU A 22 8.67 1.27 15.02
N ASP A 23 8.52 2.55 15.31
CA ASP A 23 7.97 2.99 16.59
C ASP A 23 6.46 2.68 16.69
N GLU A 24 5.92 2.70 17.90
CA GLU A 24 4.51 2.34 18.13
C GLU A 24 3.50 3.21 17.36
N PRO A 25 3.67 4.55 17.29
CA PRO A 25 2.82 5.39 16.44
C PRO A 25 2.83 4.99 14.97
N THR A 26 4.00 4.70 14.40
CA THR A 26 4.16 4.33 12.99
C THR A 26 3.61 2.94 12.72
N LYS A 27 3.78 1.98 13.64
CA LYS A 27 3.10 0.66 13.56
C LYS A 27 1.58 0.83 13.50
N ALA A 28 1.02 1.65 14.39
CA ALA A 28 -0.41 1.90 14.45
C ALA A 28 -0.93 2.51 13.14
N ALA A 29 -0.21 3.51 12.61
CA ALA A 29 -0.53 4.14 11.33
C ALA A 29 -0.49 3.13 10.17
N LEU A 30 0.53 2.28 10.09
CA LEU A 30 0.66 1.30 9.01
C LEU A 30 -0.46 0.25 9.04
N LEU A 31 -0.78 -0.27 10.22
CA LEU A 31 -1.87 -1.22 10.41
C LEU A 31 -3.24 -0.60 10.09
N GLU A 32 -3.43 0.67 10.44
CA GLU A 32 -4.65 1.40 10.15
C GLU A 32 -4.84 1.65 8.66
N LEU A 33 -3.78 2.11 7.97
CA LEU A 33 -3.79 2.28 6.52
C LEU A 33 -4.05 0.95 5.80
N ARG A 34 -3.38 -0.14 6.21
CA ARG A 34 -3.63 -1.48 5.64
C ARG A 34 -5.10 -1.87 5.75
N ARG A 35 -5.68 -1.78 6.95
CA ARG A 35 -7.11 -2.11 7.17
C ARG A 35 -8.02 -1.24 6.30
N PHE A 36 -7.74 0.05 6.21
CA PHE A 36 -8.51 0.98 5.40
C PHE A 36 -8.43 0.65 3.90
N VAL A 37 -7.22 0.48 3.37
CA VAL A 37 -7.00 0.19 1.94
C VAL A 37 -7.67 -1.12 1.54
N MET A 38 -7.55 -2.16 2.36
CA MET A 38 -8.21 -3.44 2.13
C MET A 38 -9.74 -3.36 2.23
N SER A 39 -10.29 -2.32 2.87
CA SER A 39 -11.74 -2.09 2.94
C SER A 39 -12.32 -1.38 1.71
N LEU A 40 -11.49 -0.83 0.81
CA LEU A 40 -11.95 -0.10 -0.39
C LEU A 40 -12.67 -0.99 -1.41
N GLY A 41 -12.38 -2.29 -1.41
CA GLY A 41 -13.08 -3.26 -2.26
C GLY A 41 -12.38 -4.62 -2.34
N SER A 42 -13.12 -5.64 -2.74
CA SER A 42 -12.58 -7.00 -2.97
C SER A 42 -11.62 -7.09 -4.17
N ASN A 43 -11.50 -6.01 -4.95
CA ASN A 43 -10.60 -5.88 -6.07
C ASN A 43 -9.26 -5.21 -5.69
N VAL A 44 -8.94 -5.08 -4.41
CA VAL A 44 -7.63 -4.60 -3.93
C VAL A 44 -6.67 -5.79 -3.78
N ILE A 45 -5.48 -5.66 -4.37
CA ILE A 45 -4.35 -6.57 -4.18
C ILE A 45 -3.35 -5.91 -3.25
N GLU A 46 -2.85 -6.65 -2.27
CA GLU A 46 -1.67 -6.30 -1.46
C GLU A 46 -0.46 -7.09 -1.95
N GLU A 47 0.61 -6.40 -2.29
CA GLU A 47 1.91 -6.98 -2.63
C GLU A 47 2.99 -6.47 -1.67
N VAL A 48 3.45 -7.36 -0.78
CA VAL A 48 4.53 -7.05 0.16
C VAL A 48 5.89 -7.25 -0.52
N ARG A 49 6.74 -6.23 -0.47
CA ARG A 49 8.10 -6.22 -1.03
C ARG A 49 9.10 -5.90 0.09
N PRO A 50 10.40 -6.25 -0.05
CA PRO A 50 11.39 -6.08 1.03
C PRO A 50 11.42 -4.73 1.74
N HIS A 51 11.15 -3.63 1.03
CA HIS A 51 11.21 -2.26 1.56
C HIS A 51 9.87 -1.53 1.57
N ARG A 52 8.80 -2.10 1.00
CA ARG A 52 7.53 -1.39 0.82
C ARG A 52 6.35 -2.31 0.58
N ILE A 53 5.15 -1.81 0.78
CA ILE A 53 3.89 -2.51 0.50
C ILE A 53 3.16 -1.77 -0.61
N VAL A 54 2.87 -2.50 -1.70
CA VAL A 54 2.22 -1.95 -2.88
C VAL A 54 0.79 -2.42 -2.95
N TYR A 55 -0.14 -1.51 -3.23
CA TYR A 55 -1.54 -1.84 -3.45
C TYR A 55 -1.98 -1.51 -4.88
N ALA A 56 -2.69 -2.46 -5.48
CA ALA A 56 -3.16 -2.39 -6.86
C ALA A 56 -4.61 -2.86 -7.01
N LYS A 57 -5.23 -2.53 -8.14
CA LYS A 57 -6.54 -3.08 -8.52
C LYS A 57 -6.39 -4.40 -9.28
N THR A 58 -7.16 -5.43 -8.93
CA THR A 58 -7.15 -6.75 -9.60
C THR A 58 -7.51 -6.68 -11.09
N MET A 59 -8.52 -5.87 -11.45
CA MET A 59 -9.05 -5.84 -12.81
C MET A 59 -8.09 -5.22 -13.83
N THR A 60 -7.27 -4.27 -13.38
CA THR A 60 -6.41 -3.47 -14.27
C THR A 60 -4.93 -3.61 -13.93
N PHE A 61 -4.61 -4.34 -12.85
CA PHE A 61 -3.28 -4.51 -12.26
C PHE A 61 -2.55 -3.18 -12.07
N ARG A 62 -3.31 -2.11 -11.80
CA ARG A 62 -2.75 -0.77 -11.62
C ARG A 62 -2.51 -0.49 -10.15
N THR A 63 -1.26 -0.22 -9.84
CA THR A 63 -0.85 0.35 -8.56
C THR A 63 -1.44 1.74 -8.38
N PHE A 64 -2.00 1.98 -7.21
CA PHE A 64 -2.54 3.28 -6.81
C PHE A 64 -1.90 3.82 -5.53
N LEU A 65 -1.26 2.94 -4.77
CA LEU A 65 -0.64 3.26 -3.50
C LEU A 65 0.62 2.42 -3.30
N ASP A 66 1.70 3.08 -2.90
CA ASP A 66 2.92 2.47 -2.39
C ASP A 66 3.18 3.03 -0.98
N VAL A 67 3.54 2.16 -0.03
CA VAL A 67 3.82 2.53 1.36
C VAL A 67 5.18 1.98 1.75
N GLU A 68 6.14 2.87 1.98
CA GLU A 68 7.48 2.58 2.48
C GLU A 68 7.54 2.91 3.98
N PRO A 69 7.62 1.89 4.86
CA PRO A 69 7.76 2.11 6.29
C PRO A 69 9.17 2.57 6.66
N ALA A 70 9.29 3.71 7.32
CA ALA A 70 10.51 4.19 7.98
C ALA A 70 10.34 4.14 9.50
N VAL A 71 11.44 4.22 10.25
CA VAL A 71 11.44 3.98 11.71
C VAL A 71 10.38 4.81 12.47
N ASP A 72 10.23 6.09 12.12
CA ASP A 72 9.40 7.09 12.82
C ASP A 72 8.29 7.71 11.93
N HIS A 73 8.12 7.21 10.70
CA HIS A 73 7.11 7.72 9.77
C HIS A 73 6.83 6.73 8.64
N LEU A 74 5.76 6.96 7.89
CA LEU A 74 5.52 6.27 6.62
C LEU A 74 5.77 7.22 5.46
N VAL A 75 6.38 6.73 4.39
CA VAL A 75 6.40 7.43 3.11
C VAL A 75 5.37 6.78 2.21
N VAL A 76 4.48 7.59 1.66
CA VAL A 76 3.38 7.15 0.82
C VAL A 76 3.51 7.76 -0.56
N GLU A 77 3.38 6.94 -1.60
CA GLU A 77 3.27 7.39 -2.98
C GLU A 77 1.90 7.04 -3.55
N LEU A 78 1.15 8.08 -3.94
CA LEU A 78 -0.18 7.95 -4.53
C LEU A 78 -0.13 8.15 -6.03
N ARG A 79 -0.81 7.26 -6.76
CA ARG A 79 -0.98 7.36 -8.21
C ARG A 79 -2.46 7.43 -8.56
N SER A 80 -2.91 8.63 -8.94
CA SER A 80 -4.30 8.89 -9.33
C SER A 80 -4.54 8.76 -10.83
N ASP A 81 -3.50 8.88 -11.66
CA ASP A 81 -3.56 8.76 -13.12
C ASP A 81 -2.22 8.25 -13.72
N ARG A 82 -2.13 8.24 -15.05
CA ARG A 82 -0.98 7.71 -15.80
C ARG A 82 0.01 8.77 -16.25
N GLU A 83 -0.44 10.02 -16.33
CA GLU A 83 0.28 11.11 -17.00
C GLU A 83 1.11 11.91 -15.99
N ASN A 84 0.60 12.01 -14.76
CA ASN A 84 1.24 12.73 -13.69
C ASN A 84 2.15 11.81 -12.86
N PRO A 85 3.28 12.35 -12.37
CA PRO A 85 4.11 11.63 -11.42
C PRO A 85 3.32 11.34 -10.13
N PRO A 86 3.61 10.23 -9.43
CA PRO A 86 3.00 9.95 -8.14
C PRO A 86 3.26 11.07 -7.13
N ALA A 87 2.26 11.39 -6.32
CA ALA A 87 2.41 12.32 -5.21
C ALA A 87 3.05 11.58 -4.03
N ARG A 88 4.22 12.05 -3.59
CA ARG A 88 4.97 11.47 -2.47
C ARG A 88 4.81 12.33 -1.22
N THR A 89 4.31 11.73 -0.14
CA THR A 89 4.01 12.42 1.12
C THR A 89 4.46 11.58 2.31
N ALA A 90 4.89 12.23 3.40
CA ALA A 90 5.20 11.56 4.65
C ALA A 90 4.02 11.62 5.63
N ILE A 91 3.77 10.54 6.34
CA ILE A 91 2.79 10.44 7.43
C ILE A 91 3.57 10.33 8.74
N LYS A 92 3.47 11.35 9.57
CA LYS A 92 4.14 11.46 10.87
C LYS A 92 3.15 11.58 12.01
N THR A 93 1.93 12.01 11.72
CA THR A 93 0.89 12.27 12.72
C THR A 93 -0.38 11.49 12.41
N ARG A 94 -1.25 11.38 13.43
CA ARG A 94 -2.59 10.81 13.25
C ARG A 94 -3.45 11.64 12.29
N GLN A 95 -3.25 12.96 12.23
CA GLN A 95 -3.99 13.80 11.29
C GLN A 95 -3.58 13.48 9.85
N ASP A 96 -2.28 13.27 9.60
CA ASP A 96 -1.78 12.86 8.29
C ASP A 96 -2.41 11.52 7.83
N VAL A 97 -2.66 10.59 8.76
CA VAL A 97 -3.34 9.32 8.46
C VAL A 97 -4.77 9.58 7.96
N GLU A 98 -5.54 10.42 8.64
CA GLU A 98 -6.92 10.72 8.23
C GLU A 98 -6.97 11.46 6.88
N GLU A 99 -6.07 12.42 6.67
CA GLU A 99 -5.95 13.12 5.38
C GLU A 99 -5.55 12.16 4.26
N MET A 100 -4.62 11.24 4.53
CA MET A 100 -4.19 10.25 3.55
C MET A 100 -5.32 9.28 3.16
N LYS A 101 -6.20 8.87 4.08
CA LYS A 101 -7.34 7.99 3.75
C LYS A 101 -8.23 8.60 2.64
N ASN A 102 -8.46 9.91 2.71
CA ASN A 102 -9.24 10.63 1.71
C ASN A 102 -8.50 10.62 0.35
N ALA A 103 -7.21 10.94 0.35
CA ALA A 103 -6.39 10.96 -0.86
C ALA A 103 -6.27 9.56 -1.51
N ILE A 104 -6.12 8.50 -0.69
CA ILE A 104 -6.13 7.10 -1.13
C ILE A 104 -7.45 6.75 -1.80
N SER A 105 -8.59 7.13 -1.21
CA SER A 105 -9.91 6.85 -1.77
C SER A 105 -10.10 7.49 -3.14
N GLU A 106 -9.63 8.72 -3.27
CA GLU A 106 -9.68 9.45 -4.54
C GLU A 106 -8.78 8.81 -5.61
N ALA A 107 -7.53 8.47 -5.25
CA ALA A 107 -6.61 7.78 -6.14
C ALA A 107 -7.19 6.42 -6.59
N PHE A 108 -7.73 5.65 -5.65
CA PHE A 108 -8.42 4.40 -5.94
C PHE A 108 -9.64 4.61 -6.84
N ALA A 109 -10.45 5.65 -6.66
CA ALA A 109 -11.59 5.89 -7.54
C ALA A 109 -11.17 6.30 -8.97
N LYS A 110 -10.12 7.11 -9.10
CA LYS A 110 -9.68 7.70 -10.38
C LYS A 110 -8.85 6.75 -11.24
N ILE A 111 -8.01 5.92 -10.64
CA ILE A 111 -7.11 5.03 -11.36
C ILE A 111 -7.93 3.95 -12.12
N ARG A 112 -7.86 3.95 -13.45
CA ARG A 112 -8.58 3.04 -14.34
C ARG A 112 -7.62 2.32 -15.26
#